data_AF-A0A937VHW3-F1
#
_entry.id   AF-A0A937VHW3-F1
#
_cell.length_a   1.000
_cell.length_b   1.000
_cell.length_c   1.000
_cell.angle_alpha   90.00
_cell.angle_beta   90.00
_cell.angle_gamma   90.00
#
_symmetry.space_group_name_H-M   'P 1'
#
loop_
_entity.id
_entity.type
_entity.pdbx_description
1 polymer ?
#
loop_
_entity_poly.entity_id
_entity_poly.type
_entity_poly.pdbx_seq_one_letter_code
_entity_poly.pdbx_strand_id
1 'polypeptide(L)'
;MSTANRIEPQHDQVPAESPTVPAPAEAVYLAWLWRTLCSGDGTSAVCVKCGEVRRFHRVSGRRAYACDRCGAHVHPTRGTLLEGSKLRLAVWFRAVPLVLSTGSELSTVRLADELGVTQRTAARIKRTLLTAVAEGGPDAGLVERMWRDGPRPGGTTCSPDAVLTTTQRSWSQESVSSPAMERITSAACRAFAERGVAATRVADIAREAGVSSAIIHYYFRSKDQVLLAALRWVSGRQAEHERAILAGEPDHMARVRTLVEMAVPRRQVLRDEYRLWLEMYLVGRHQPALLQECAVLSDRWRTFVERVIAEGTAAGVFHPVAPAAEIAHRLVNLFDGFGFRLVVDYSTTPYELAGRLTRRFVAEQLGLPSGAL
;
A
#
# COMPACT_ATOMS: atom_id res chain seq x y z
N MET A 1 -37.60 -61.21 22.11
CA MET A 1 -38.02 -60.64 20.81
C MET A 1 -38.25 -59.16 21.04
N SER A 2 -37.33 -58.34 20.52
CA SER A 2 -37.14 -56.93 20.86
C SER A 2 -37.98 -56.02 19.94
N THR A 3 -38.64 -55.03 20.54
CA THR A 3 -39.48 -54.01 19.91
C THR A 3 -38.63 -52.94 19.24
N ALA A 4 -38.77 -52.80 17.91
CA ALA A 4 -38.08 -51.81 17.10
C ALA A 4 -38.79 -50.44 17.17
N ASN A 5 -38.02 -49.42 17.55
CA ASN A 5 -38.44 -48.03 17.67
C ASN A 5 -38.36 -47.33 16.29
N ARG A 6 -39.44 -46.63 15.89
CA ARG A 6 -39.58 -45.96 14.60
C ARG A 6 -39.24 -44.47 14.78
N ILE A 7 -38.17 -44.00 14.15
CA ILE A 7 -37.74 -42.59 14.19
C ILE A 7 -38.36 -41.87 12.99
N GLU A 8 -39.18 -40.85 13.25
CA GLU A 8 -39.70 -39.90 12.25
C GLU A 8 -38.62 -38.88 11.84
N PRO A 9 -38.58 -38.45 10.57
CA PRO A 9 -37.62 -37.45 10.11
C PRO A 9 -38.04 -36.03 10.56
N GLN A 10 -37.14 -35.35 11.27
CA GLN A 10 -37.27 -33.95 11.62
C GLN A 10 -37.24 -33.07 10.35
N HIS A 11 -38.27 -32.24 10.19
CA HIS A 11 -38.26 -31.13 9.24
C HIS A 11 -37.21 -30.10 9.65
N ASP A 12 -36.09 -30.06 8.93
CA ASP A 12 -35.10 -28.99 9.04
C ASP A 12 -35.75 -27.65 8.65
N GLN A 13 -35.80 -26.74 9.63
CA GLN A 13 -36.20 -25.35 9.44
C GLN A 13 -35.15 -24.62 8.61
N VAL A 14 -35.57 -24.05 7.48
CA VAL A 14 -34.77 -23.13 6.67
C VAL A 14 -34.42 -21.89 7.51
N PRO A 15 -33.14 -21.50 7.70
CA PRO A 15 -32.79 -20.29 8.42
C PRO A 15 -33.27 -19.05 7.67
N ALA A 16 -33.87 -18.11 8.40
CA ALA A 16 -34.37 -16.84 7.87
C ALA A 16 -33.27 -16.05 7.13
N GLU A 17 -33.58 -15.64 5.90
CA GLU A 17 -32.74 -14.77 5.07
C GLU A 17 -32.41 -13.46 5.81
N SER A 18 -31.11 -13.15 5.91
CA SER A 18 -30.65 -11.83 6.35
C SER A 18 -31.14 -10.76 5.34
N PRO A 19 -31.59 -9.58 5.79
CA PRO A 19 -32.16 -8.57 4.90
C PRO A 19 -31.09 -8.02 3.96
N THR A 20 -31.09 -8.48 2.71
CA THR A 20 -30.18 -8.00 1.67
C THR A 20 -30.61 -6.59 1.25
N VAL A 21 -29.75 -5.61 1.45
CA VAL A 21 -29.98 -4.25 0.99
C VAL A 21 -30.14 -4.26 -0.54
N PRO A 22 -31.24 -3.74 -1.12
CA PRO A 22 -31.48 -3.85 -2.55
C PRO A 22 -30.43 -3.08 -3.35
N ALA A 23 -29.88 -3.74 -4.37
CA ALA A 23 -28.92 -3.11 -5.28
C ALA A 23 -29.59 -2.00 -6.11
N PRO A 24 -28.87 -0.91 -6.45
CA PRO A 24 -29.39 0.14 -7.32
C PRO A 24 -29.97 -0.40 -8.62
N ALA A 25 -30.97 0.31 -9.16
CA ALA A 25 -31.50 0.01 -10.48
C ALA A 25 -30.39 0.09 -11.54
N GLU A 26 -30.50 -0.72 -12.59
CA GLU A 26 -29.54 -0.78 -13.70
C GLU A 26 -29.27 0.60 -14.34
N ALA A 27 -30.28 1.47 -14.32
CA ALA A 27 -30.21 2.85 -14.82
C ALA A 27 -29.20 3.71 -14.05
N VAL A 28 -28.99 3.47 -12.75
CA VAL A 28 -28.07 4.25 -11.91
C VAL A 28 -26.62 4.02 -12.36
N TYR A 29 -26.24 2.75 -12.58
CA TYR A 29 -24.91 2.39 -13.06
C TYR A 29 -24.63 2.95 -14.46
N LEU A 30 -25.64 2.89 -15.34
CA LEU A 30 -25.46 3.43 -16.68
C LEU A 30 -25.38 4.97 -16.69
N ALA A 31 -26.15 5.66 -15.85
CA ALA A 31 -26.07 7.10 -15.69
C ALA A 31 -24.72 7.54 -15.10
N TRP A 32 -24.14 6.71 -14.21
CA TRP A 32 -22.76 6.91 -13.74
C TRP A 32 -21.76 6.76 -14.89
N LEU A 33 -21.84 5.68 -15.68
CA LEU A 33 -20.94 5.48 -16.83
C LEU A 33 -21.04 6.61 -17.85
N TRP A 34 -22.26 7.08 -18.13
CA TRP A 34 -22.50 8.22 -19.02
C TRP A 34 -21.79 9.48 -18.53
N ARG A 35 -21.94 9.80 -17.23
CA ARG A 35 -21.28 10.96 -16.63
C ARG A 35 -19.76 10.86 -16.66
N THR A 36 -19.25 9.68 -16.34
CA THR A 36 -17.81 9.43 -16.22
C THR A 36 -17.10 9.36 -17.58
N LEU A 37 -17.75 8.87 -18.63
CA LEU A 37 -17.10 8.53 -19.89
C LEU A 37 -17.51 9.41 -21.07
N CYS A 38 -18.64 10.10 -21.00
CA CYS A 38 -19.22 10.77 -22.16
C CYS A 38 -19.64 12.22 -21.90
N SER A 39 -20.12 12.55 -20.70
CA SER A 39 -20.85 13.78 -20.44
C SER A 39 -20.62 14.29 -19.01
N GLY A 40 -19.70 15.23 -18.82
CA GLY A 40 -19.38 15.75 -17.48
C GLY A 40 -20.56 16.42 -16.76
N ASP A 41 -21.49 17.02 -17.51
CA ASP A 41 -22.73 17.64 -17.00
C ASP A 41 -23.90 16.63 -16.88
N GLY A 42 -23.70 15.40 -17.37
CA GLY A 42 -24.71 14.35 -17.41
C GLY A 42 -25.82 14.53 -18.46
N THR A 43 -25.80 15.60 -19.26
CA THR A 43 -26.88 15.89 -20.23
C THR A 43 -26.38 16.11 -21.65
N SER A 44 -25.14 16.57 -21.82
CA SER A 44 -24.60 17.00 -23.11
C SER A 44 -23.30 16.26 -23.46
N ALA A 45 -23.14 15.91 -24.73
CA ALA A 45 -21.91 15.29 -25.26
C ALA A 45 -21.73 15.65 -26.75
N VAL A 46 -20.54 15.42 -27.30
CA VAL A 46 -20.30 15.57 -28.75
C VAL A 46 -21.01 14.44 -29.49
N CYS A 47 -21.90 14.80 -30.42
CA CYS A 47 -22.62 13.82 -31.23
C CYS A 47 -21.79 13.37 -32.44
N VAL A 48 -21.59 12.06 -32.59
CA VAL A 48 -20.83 11.45 -33.69
C VAL A 48 -21.37 11.74 -35.08
N LYS A 49 -22.67 12.06 -35.21
CA LYS A 49 -23.31 12.37 -36.50
C LYS A 49 -23.45 13.88 -36.75
N CYS A 50 -23.66 14.67 -35.70
CA CYS A 50 -23.80 16.13 -35.84
C CYS A 50 -22.45 16.87 -35.82
N GLY A 51 -21.40 16.28 -35.24
CA GLY A 51 -20.09 16.91 -35.08
C GLY A 51 -19.99 17.96 -33.97
N GLU A 52 -21.08 18.25 -33.26
CA GLU A 52 -21.19 19.31 -32.25
C GLU A 52 -21.74 18.77 -30.92
N VAL A 53 -21.61 19.57 -29.86
CA VAL A 53 -22.21 19.27 -28.55
C VAL A 53 -23.74 19.31 -28.66
N ARG A 54 -24.40 18.23 -28.24
CA ARG A 54 -25.85 18.06 -28.27
C ARG A 54 -26.34 17.51 -26.94
N ARG A 55 -27.65 17.65 -26.69
CA ARG A 55 -28.29 17.01 -25.53
C ARG A 55 -28.63 15.56 -25.86
N PHE A 56 -28.54 14.73 -24.85
CA PHE A 56 -28.73 13.31 -24.95
C PHE A 56 -29.75 12.83 -23.92
N HIS A 57 -30.70 12.02 -24.36
CA HIS A 57 -31.70 11.41 -23.50
C HIS A 57 -31.53 9.90 -23.43
N ARG A 58 -31.93 9.33 -22.29
CA ARG A 58 -31.81 7.91 -22.01
C ARG A 58 -32.73 7.09 -22.92
N VAL A 59 -32.18 6.12 -23.64
CA VAL A 59 -32.98 5.18 -24.46
C VAL A 59 -33.49 4.01 -23.61
N SER A 60 -34.80 3.84 -23.52
CA SER A 60 -35.40 2.71 -22.77
C SER A 60 -34.95 1.35 -23.33
N GLY A 61 -34.72 0.37 -22.44
CA GLY A 61 -34.37 -1.01 -22.80
C GLY A 61 -32.97 -1.25 -23.40
N ARG A 62 -32.18 -0.21 -23.71
CA ARG A 62 -30.82 -0.34 -24.30
C ARG A 62 -29.79 0.33 -23.42
N ARG A 63 -28.51 -0.04 -23.43
CA ARG A 63 -27.45 0.73 -22.73
C ARG A 63 -26.96 1.89 -23.60
N ALA A 64 -27.84 2.85 -23.87
CA ALA A 64 -27.59 3.91 -24.85
C ALA A 64 -28.25 5.25 -24.48
N TYR A 65 -27.66 6.32 -25.01
CA TYR A 65 -28.22 7.65 -25.00
C TYR A 65 -28.40 8.13 -26.44
N ALA A 66 -29.52 8.79 -26.74
CA ALA A 66 -29.84 9.28 -28.08
C ALA A 66 -29.73 10.80 -28.16
N CYS A 67 -29.08 11.28 -29.22
CA CYS A 67 -29.03 12.70 -29.54
C CYS A 67 -30.44 13.24 -29.82
N ASP A 68 -30.78 14.35 -29.19
CA ASP A 68 -32.06 15.07 -29.37
C ASP A 68 -32.35 15.50 -30.82
N ARG A 69 -31.31 15.82 -31.60
CA ARG A 69 -31.44 16.32 -32.97
C ARG A 69 -31.50 15.22 -34.03
N CYS A 70 -30.51 14.32 -34.03
CA CYS A 70 -30.32 13.38 -35.15
C CYS A 70 -30.64 11.92 -34.80
N GLY A 71 -30.96 11.63 -33.53
CA GLY A 71 -31.26 10.28 -33.05
C GLY A 71 -30.06 9.34 -32.94
N ALA A 72 -28.82 9.78 -33.22
CA ALA A 72 -27.64 8.93 -33.11
C ALA A 72 -27.44 8.45 -31.67
N HIS A 73 -27.12 7.16 -31.52
CA HIS A 73 -26.93 6.51 -30.23
C HIS A 73 -25.46 6.51 -29.80
N VAL A 74 -25.23 6.85 -28.54
CA VAL A 74 -23.95 6.68 -27.84
C VAL A 74 -24.10 5.61 -26.77
N HIS A 75 -23.17 4.65 -26.77
CA HIS A 75 -23.14 3.54 -25.81
C HIS A 75 -21.97 3.74 -24.85
N PRO A 76 -22.20 4.07 -23.56
CA PRO A 76 -21.12 4.32 -22.60
C PRO A 76 -20.16 3.15 -22.40
N THR A 77 -20.60 1.93 -22.70
CA THR A 77 -19.77 0.72 -22.57
C THR A 77 -18.88 0.46 -23.77
N ARG A 78 -19.04 1.18 -24.88
CA ARG A 78 -18.28 0.95 -26.12
C ARG A 78 -16.83 1.41 -25.94
N GLY A 79 -15.87 0.60 -26.36
CA GLY A 79 -14.45 0.83 -26.14
C GLY A 79 -14.00 0.58 -24.72
N THR A 80 -14.73 -0.23 -23.95
CA THR A 80 -14.40 -0.57 -22.56
C THR A 80 -14.46 -2.08 -22.34
N LEU A 81 -13.94 -2.57 -21.21
CA LEU A 81 -14.07 -3.95 -20.75
C LEU A 81 -15.54 -4.42 -20.63
N LEU A 82 -16.49 -3.49 -20.57
CA LEU A 82 -17.93 -3.75 -20.50
C LEU A 82 -18.58 -3.91 -21.89
N GLU A 83 -17.84 -3.65 -22.97
CA GLU A 83 -18.34 -3.77 -24.34
C GLU A 83 -18.78 -5.22 -24.64
N GLY A 84 -19.96 -5.37 -25.26
CA GLY A 84 -20.51 -6.68 -25.61
C GLY A 84 -20.91 -7.58 -24.43
N SER A 85 -20.74 -7.13 -23.18
CA SER A 85 -21.16 -7.92 -22.00
C SER A 85 -22.69 -7.99 -21.88
N LYS A 86 -23.23 -9.21 -21.91
CA LYS A 86 -24.65 -9.49 -21.61
C LYS A 86 -24.98 -9.44 -20.11
N LEU A 87 -23.98 -9.44 -19.24
CA LEU A 87 -24.19 -9.33 -17.80
C LEU A 87 -24.71 -7.94 -17.45
N ARG A 88 -25.56 -7.89 -16.40
CA ARG A 88 -26.02 -6.65 -15.77
C ARG A 88 -24.83 -5.81 -15.29
N LEU A 89 -24.90 -4.49 -15.43
CA LEU A 89 -23.89 -3.56 -14.93
C LEU A 89 -23.73 -3.72 -13.41
N ALA A 90 -24.83 -3.96 -12.69
CA ALA A 90 -24.80 -4.24 -11.26
C ALA A 90 -23.83 -5.39 -10.90
N VAL A 91 -23.74 -6.44 -11.74
CA VAL A 91 -22.81 -7.55 -11.51
C VAL A 91 -21.36 -7.07 -11.60
N TRP A 92 -21.02 -6.29 -12.62
CA TRP A 92 -19.67 -5.73 -12.76
C TRP A 92 -19.30 -4.79 -11.61
N PHE A 93 -20.21 -3.87 -11.25
CA PHE A 93 -19.97 -2.93 -10.14
C PHE A 93 -19.86 -3.62 -8.78
N ARG A 94 -20.57 -4.74 -8.56
CA ARG A 94 -20.40 -5.60 -7.38
C ARG A 94 -19.13 -6.43 -7.44
N ALA A 95 -18.71 -6.87 -8.62
CA ALA A 95 -17.50 -7.68 -8.79
C ALA A 95 -16.22 -6.88 -8.57
N VAL A 96 -16.18 -5.62 -9.00
CA VAL A 96 -15.01 -4.74 -8.86
C VAL A 96 -14.44 -4.70 -7.44
N PRO A 97 -15.20 -4.35 -6.38
CA PRO A 97 -14.64 -4.34 -5.02
C PRO A 97 -14.23 -5.73 -4.56
N LEU A 98 -14.98 -6.79 -4.87
CA LEU A 98 -14.66 -8.17 -4.47
C LEU A 98 -13.32 -8.62 -5.07
N VAL A 99 -13.16 -8.41 -6.38
CA VAL A 99 -11.94 -8.80 -7.11
C VAL A 99 -10.75 -7.93 -6.76
N LEU A 100 -10.92 -6.61 -6.58
CA LEU A 100 -9.79 -5.71 -6.28
C LEU A 100 -9.36 -5.75 -4.82
N SER A 101 -10.27 -5.96 -3.87
CA SER A 101 -9.93 -6.07 -2.44
C SER A 101 -9.25 -7.40 -2.10
N THR A 102 -9.65 -8.50 -2.76
CA THR A 102 -9.17 -9.86 -2.45
C THR A 102 -8.18 -10.40 -3.50
N GLY A 103 -8.09 -9.76 -4.67
CA GLY A 103 -7.10 -10.08 -5.70
C GLY A 103 -7.16 -11.51 -6.24
N SER A 104 -6.00 -12.12 -6.46
CA SER A 104 -5.86 -13.49 -6.96
C SER A 104 -6.34 -14.56 -5.99
N GLU A 105 -6.42 -14.26 -4.70
CA GLU A 105 -6.83 -15.20 -3.63
C GLU A 105 -8.35 -15.46 -3.61
N LEU A 106 -9.14 -14.62 -4.27
CA LEU A 106 -10.59 -14.82 -4.34
C LEU A 106 -10.93 -16.06 -5.17
N SER A 107 -11.43 -17.13 -4.55
CA SER A 107 -11.84 -18.31 -5.31
C SER A 107 -12.96 -17.97 -6.29
N THR A 108 -12.94 -18.58 -7.48
CA THR A 108 -13.99 -18.36 -8.49
C THR A 108 -15.35 -18.89 -8.02
N VAL A 109 -15.36 -19.85 -7.10
CA VAL A 109 -16.56 -20.34 -6.42
C VAL A 109 -17.15 -19.24 -5.54
N ARG A 110 -16.36 -18.68 -4.62
CA ARG A 110 -16.81 -17.59 -3.74
C ARG A 110 -17.29 -16.38 -4.52
N LEU A 111 -16.58 -15.99 -5.58
CA LEU A 111 -17.02 -14.89 -6.45
C LEU A 111 -18.34 -15.20 -7.17
N ALA A 112 -18.57 -16.45 -7.56
CA ALA A 112 -19.84 -16.86 -8.18
C ALA A 112 -21.01 -16.77 -7.21
N ASP A 113 -20.81 -17.27 -5.99
CA ASP A 113 -21.82 -17.25 -4.93
C ASP A 113 -22.20 -15.81 -4.57
N GLU A 114 -21.21 -14.95 -4.30
CA GLU A 114 -21.42 -13.54 -3.97
C GLU A 114 -22.16 -12.77 -5.08
N LEU A 115 -21.83 -13.05 -6.34
CA LEU A 115 -22.43 -12.35 -7.48
C LEU A 115 -23.76 -12.96 -7.94
N GLY A 116 -24.11 -14.17 -7.49
CA GLY A 116 -25.24 -14.93 -8.00
C GLY A 116 -25.09 -15.29 -9.49
N VAL A 117 -23.89 -15.66 -9.92
CA VAL A 117 -23.59 -16.05 -11.32
C VAL A 117 -22.93 -17.42 -11.39
N THR A 118 -22.85 -18.02 -12.58
CA THR A 118 -22.14 -19.31 -12.73
C THR A 118 -20.64 -19.14 -12.48
N GLN A 119 -19.99 -20.20 -11.96
CA GLN A 119 -18.54 -20.22 -11.73
C GLN A 119 -17.71 -19.86 -12.98
N ARG A 120 -18.13 -20.31 -14.18
CA ARG A 120 -17.48 -19.92 -15.45
C ARG A 120 -17.57 -18.41 -15.71
N THR A 121 -18.73 -17.82 -15.39
CA THR A 121 -18.96 -16.38 -15.53
C THR A 121 -18.11 -15.60 -14.53
N ALA A 122 -18.06 -16.03 -13.27
CA ALA A 122 -17.21 -15.43 -12.25
C ALA A 122 -15.73 -15.51 -12.62
N ALA A 123 -15.25 -16.65 -13.13
CA ALA A 123 -13.89 -16.80 -13.62
C ALA A 123 -13.57 -15.84 -14.78
N ARG A 124 -14.51 -15.65 -15.71
CA ARG A 124 -14.37 -14.67 -16.80
C ARG A 124 -14.32 -13.24 -16.25
N ILE A 125 -15.23 -12.86 -15.36
CA ILE A 125 -15.25 -11.51 -14.75
C ILE A 125 -13.92 -11.24 -14.03
N LYS A 126 -13.48 -12.18 -13.17
CA LYS A 126 -12.20 -12.08 -12.45
C LYS A 126 -11.05 -11.89 -13.41
N ARG A 127 -10.96 -12.71 -14.47
CA ARG A 127 -9.92 -12.60 -15.49
C ARG A 127 -9.98 -11.25 -16.20
N THR A 128 -11.13 -10.83 -16.70
CA THR A 128 -11.29 -9.55 -17.41
C THR A 128 -10.86 -8.38 -16.54
N LEU A 129 -11.28 -8.32 -15.27
CA LEU A 129 -10.90 -7.24 -14.36
C LEU A 129 -9.40 -7.25 -14.05
N LEU A 130 -8.83 -8.42 -13.75
CA LEU A 130 -7.40 -8.53 -13.46
C LEU A 130 -6.54 -8.24 -14.69
N THR A 131 -6.95 -8.68 -15.89
CA THR A 131 -6.29 -8.37 -17.16
C THR A 131 -6.36 -6.87 -17.46
N ALA A 132 -7.53 -6.24 -17.32
CA ALA A 132 -7.70 -4.80 -17.53
C ALA A 132 -6.78 -3.98 -16.61
N VAL A 133 -6.64 -4.36 -15.34
CA VAL A 133 -5.72 -3.68 -14.41
C VAL A 133 -4.25 -3.99 -14.72
N ALA A 134 -3.94 -5.22 -15.17
CA ALA A 134 -2.58 -5.65 -15.47
C ALA A 134 -2.01 -5.02 -16.76
N GLU A 135 -2.83 -4.88 -17.80
CA GLU A 135 -2.43 -4.27 -19.08
C GLU A 135 -2.31 -2.73 -18.99
N GLY A 136 -2.97 -2.12 -18.00
CA GLY A 136 -3.02 -0.67 -17.85
C GLY A 136 -3.92 -0.01 -18.90
N GLY A 137 -3.84 1.32 -19.03
CA GLY A 137 -4.58 2.06 -20.04
C GLY A 137 -6.03 2.42 -19.65
N PRO A 138 -6.90 2.72 -20.63
CA PRO A 138 -8.23 3.29 -20.39
C PRO A 138 -9.14 2.42 -19.51
N ASP A 139 -9.07 1.09 -19.67
CA ASP A 139 -9.87 0.15 -18.89
C ASP A 139 -9.42 0.04 -17.44
N ALA A 140 -8.11 0.09 -17.17
CA ALA A 140 -7.60 0.16 -15.80
C ALA A 140 -8.15 1.40 -15.07
N GLY A 141 -8.15 2.56 -15.74
CA GLY A 141 -8.70 3.80 -15.19
C GLY A 141 -10.22 3.74 -14.98
N LEU A 142 -10.97 3.03 -15.83
CA LEU A 142 -12.39 2.80 -15.62
C LEU A 142 -12.65 1.89 -14.41
N VAL A 143 -11.92 0.77 -14.29
CA VAL A 143 -12.03 -0.15 -13.15
C VAL A 143 -11.74 0.57 -11.83
N GLU A 144 -10.72 1.43 -11.81
CA GLU A 144 -10.38 2.24 -10.64
C GLU A 144 -11.51 3.20 -10.25
N ARG A 145 -12.11 3.91 -11.21
CA ARG A 145 -13.25 4.80 -10.95
C ARG A 145 -14.49 4.03 -10.49
N MET A 146 -14.75 2.86 -11.07
CA MET A 146 -15.86 1.99 -10.64
C MET A 146 -15.67 1.52 -9.19
N TRP A 147 -14.43 1.32 -8.77
CA TRP A 147 -14.11 0.93 -7.40
C TRP A 147 -14.29 2.09 -6.42
N ARG A 148 -13.78 3.27 -6.77
CA ARG A 148 -13.75 4.47 -5.92
C ARG A 148 -15.11 5.16 -5.80
N ASP A 149 -15.74 5.47 -6.93
CA ASP A 149 -16.88 6.39 -7.01
C ASP A 149 -18.15 5.71 -7.54
N GLY A 150 -18.08 4.39 -7.81
CA GLY A 150 -19.18 3.63 -8.39
C GLY A 150 -20.38 3.50 -7.44
N PRO A 151 -21.62 3.47 -7.95
CA PRO A 151 -22.81 3.25 -7.13
C PRO A 151 -22.77 1.92 -6.36
N ARG A 152 -23.30 1.87 -5.13
CA ARG A 152 -23.35 0.68 -4.26
C ARG A 152 -24.78 0.33 -3.80
N PRO A 153 -25.07 -0.94 -3.47
CA PRO A 153 -26.24 -1.32 -2.66
C PRO A 153 -26.29 -0.51 -1.36
N GLY A 154 -27.40 0.16 -1.09
CA GLY A 154 -27.60 0.95 0.15
C GLY A 154 -27.28 2.44 0.07
N GLY A 155 -26.98 2.99 -1.11
CA GLY A 155 -26.82 4.44 -1.29
C GLY A 155 -25.53 5.03 -0.72
N THR A 156 -24.66 4.22 -0.12
CA THR A 156 -23.31 4.62 0.28
C THR A 156 -22.43 4.69 -0.95
N THR A 157 -22.34 5.88 -1.55
CA THR A 157 -21.11 6.27 -2.25
C THR A 157 -19.97 6.17 -1.23
N CYS A 158 -18.78 5.72 -1.63
CA CYS A 158 -17.59 6.19 -0.92
C CYS A 158 -17.60 7.72 -1.11
N SER A 159 -18.07 8.45 -0.10
CA SER A 159 -18.19 9.90 -0.20
C SER A 159 -16.78 10.48 -0.37
N PRO A 160 -16.53 11.32 -1.39
CA PRO A 160 -15.29 12.09 -1.48
C PRO A 160 -15.05 12.92 -0.20
N ASP A 161 -16.11 13.35 0.48
CA ASP A 161 -16.02 14.13 1.72
C ASP A 161 -15.75 13.29 2.98
N ALA A 162 -15.92 11.97 2.93
CA ALA A 162 -15.39 11.07 3.95
C ALA A 162 -13.89 10.77 3.76
N VAL A 163 -13.29 11.25 2.66
CA VAL A 163 -11.87 11.07 2.33
C VAL A 163 -11.10 12.41 2.33
N LEU A 164 -11.77 13.55 2.12
CA LEU A 164 -11.13 14.86 2.00
C LEU A 164 -10.95 15.66 3.31
N THR A 165 -11.36 15.11 4.46
CA THR A 165 -10.88 15.57 5.78
C THR A 165 -9.69 14.74 6.30
N THR A 166 -9.09 13.90 5.46
CA THR A 166 -7.88 13.14 5.77
C THR A 166 -6.68 13.61 4.92
N THR A 167 -6.45 14.92 4.88
CA THR A 167 -5.15 15.49 4.48
C THR A 167 -4.07 15.22 5.54
N GLN A 168 -4.40 14.60 6.67
CA GLN A 168 -3.46 14.27 7.74
C GLN A 168 -4.02 13.14 8.60
N ARG A 169 -3.98 11.90 8.10
CA ARG A 169 -3.88 10.74 9.00
C ARG A 169 -2.82 9.80 8.46
N SER A 170 -1.63 9.94 9.04
CA SER A 170 -0.92 8.84 9.68
C SER A 170 -1.44 7.48 9.23
N TRP A 171 -0.69 6.81 8.36
CA TRP A 171 -0.76 5.38 8.13
C TRP A 171 -1.03 4.66 9.44
N SER A 172 -2.28 4.25 9.70
CA SER A 172 -2.58 3.46 10.89
C SER A 172 -2.00 2.06 10.69
N GLN A 173 -1.37 1.56 11.75
CA GLN A 173 -0.66 0.27 11.81
C GLN A 173 -1.48 -0.93 11.30
N GLU A 174 -2.81 -0.84 11.25
CA GLU A 174 -3.69 -1.92 10.79
C GLU A 174 -3.71 -2.14 9.26
N SER A 175 -3.33 -1.14 8.46
CA SER A 175 -3.24 -1.29 6.99
C SER A 175 -1.95 -1.98 6.52
N VAL A 176 -1.01 -2.23 7.44
CA VAL A 176 0.35 -2.75 7.16
C VAL A 176 0.39 -4.27 7.01
N SER A 177 -0.66 -5.01 7.39
CA SER A 177 -0.52 -6.46 7.57
C SER A 177 -1.39 -7.31 6.64
N SER A 178 -1.42 -7.01 5.33
CA SER A 178 -1.82 -8.03 4.35
C SER A 178 -0.58 -8.87 3.98
N PRO A 179 -0.66 -10.22 3.92
CA PRO A 179 0.47 -11.05 3.51
C PRO A 179 1.03 -10.66 2.13
N ALA A 180 0.18 -10.16 1.24
CA ALA A 180 0.60 -9.66 -0.08
C ALA A 180 1.40 -8.36 0.03
N MET A 181 0.99 -7.45 0.90
CA MET A 181 1.70 -6.20 1.15
C MET A 181 3.09 -6.50 1.71
N GLU A 182 3.20 -7.34 2.74
CA GLU A 182 4.49 -7.72 3.30
C GLU A 182 5.45 -8.32 2.25
N ARG A 183 4.95 -9.23 1.39
CA ARG A 183 5.74 -9.81 0.29
C ARG A 183 6.22 -8.74 -0.70
N ILE A 184 5.37 -7.79 -1.07
CA ILE A 184 5.71 -6.71 -2.00
C ILE A 184 6.76 -5.78 -1.40
N THR A 185 6.59 -5.30 -0.17
CA THR A 185 7.58 -4.40 0.47
C THR A 185 8.91 -5.10 0.72
N SER A 186 8.88 -6.38 1.10
CA SER A 186 10.10 -7.18 1.28
C SER A 186 10.84 -7.40 -0.05
N ALA A 187 10.12 -7.73 -1.12
CA ALA A 187 10.70 -7.89 -2.46
C ALA A 187 11.21 -6.56 -3.03
N ALA A 188 10.46 -5.48 -2.84
CA ALA A 188 10.89 -4.15 -3.25
C ALA A 188 12.16 -3.72 -2.52
N CYS A 189 12.25 -3.98 -1.21
CA CYS A 189 13.44 -3.69 -0.42
C CYS A 189 14.68 -4.39 -1.00
N ARG A 190 14.62 -5.71 -1.22
CA ARG A 190 15.75 -6.44 -1.84
C ARG A 190 16.07 -5.94 -3.23
N ALA A 191 15.05 -5.79 -4.10
CA ALA A 191 15.24 -5.34 -5.47
C ALA A 191 15.91 -3.96 -5.55
N PHE A 192 15.46 -3.00 -4.74
CA PHE A 192 16.04 -1.66 -4.68
C PHE A 192 17.43 -1.66 -4.03
N ALA A 193 17.65 -2.43 -2.96
CA ALA A 193 18.97 -2.53 -2.33
C ALA A 193 20.03 -3.17 -3.24
N GLU A 194 19.65 -4.11 -4.12
CA GLU A 194 20.58 -4.79 -5.02
C GLU A 194 20.84 -4.03 -6.32
N ARG A 195 19.78 -3.50 -6.95
CA ARG A 195 19.83 -2.96 -8.32
C ARG A 195 19.61 -1.45 -8.39
N GLY A 196 19.21 -0.83 -7.27
CA GLY A 196 18.76 0.55 -7.22
C GLY A 196 17.34 0.74 -7.77
N VAL A 197 16.77 1.91 -7.51
CA VAL A 197 15.39 2.22 -7.90
C VAL A 197 15.28 2.38 -9.40
N ALA A 198 16.23 3.06 -10.04
CA ALA A 198 16.21 3.34 -11.47
C ALA A 198 16.15 2.06 -12.32
N ALA A 199 16.98 1.06 -12.00
CA ALA A 199 17.08 -0.19 -12.76
C ALA A 199 15.98 -1.22 -12.45
N THR A 200 15.20 -1.00 -11.38
CA THR A 200 14.13 -1.93 -10.96
C THR A 200 12.79 -1.55 -11.59
N ARG A 201 12.14 -2.51 -12.26
CA ARG A 201 10.77 -2.34 -12.78
C ARG A 201 9.76 -2.88 -11.77
N VAL A 202 8.54 -2.32 -11.76
CA VAL A 202 7.43 -2.81 -10.94
C VAL A 202 7.13 -4.29 -11.22
N ALA A 203 7.26 -4.73 -12.47
CA ALA A 203 7.09 -6.13 -12.85
C ALA A 203 8.14 -7.07 -12.22
N ASP A 204 9.36 -6.60 -11.98
CA ASP A 204 10.40 -7.39 -11.31
C ASP A 204 10.04 -7.62 -9.85
N ILE A 205 9.58 -6.56 -9.17
CA ILE A 205 9.11 -6.62 -7.78
C ILE A 205 7.91 -7.57 -7.68
N ALA A 206 6.95 -7.48 -8.61
CA ALA A 206 5.76 -8.32 -8.63
C ALA A 206 6.12 -9.80 -8.76
N ARG A 207 7.00 -10.12 -9.73
CA ARG A 207 7.53 -11.47 -9.95
C ARG A 207 8.21 -12.02 -8.71
N GLU A 208 9.07 -11.22 -8.07
CA GLU A 208 9.77 -11.63 -6.86
C GLU A 208 8.83 -11.81 -5.65
N ALA A 209 7.82 -10.94 -5.51
CA ALA A 209 6.82 -11.03 -4.45
C ALA A 209 5.76 -12.14 -4.66
N GLY A 210 5.79 -12.82 -5.82
CA GLY A 210 4.79 -13.82 -6.18
C GLY A 210 3.39 -13.22 -6.35
N VAL A 211 3.31 -11.97 -6.81
CA VAL A 211 2.04 -11.25 -7.07
C VAL A 211 1.98 -10.78 -8.51
N SER A 212 0.80 -10.37 -8.96
CA SER A 212 0.66 -9.69 -10.25
C SER A 212 1.08 -8.21 -10.12
N SER A 213 1.62 -7.62 -11.20
CA SER A 213 1.94 -6.19 -11.23
C SER A 213 0.73 -5.30 -10.89
N ALA A 214 -0.48 -5.77 -11.23
CA ALA A 214 -1.74 -5.14 -10.88
C ALA A 214 -1.92 -4.92 -9.37
N ILE A 215 -1.47 -5.86 -8.53
CA ILE A 215 -1.54 -5.73 -7.06
C ILE A 215 -0.58 -4.64 -6.56
N ILE A 216 0.58 -4.47 -7.20
CA ILE A 216 1.49 -3.37 -6.83
C ILE A 216 0.88 -2.02 -7.23
N HIS A 217 0.30 -1.92 -8.43
CA HIS A 217 -0.41 -0.70 -8.85
C HIS A 217 -1.68 -0.42 -8.02
N TYR A 218 -2.28 -1.45 -7.42
CA TYR A 218 -3.35 -1.31 -6.45
C TYR A 218 -2.88 -0.64 -5.14
N TYR A 219 -1.73 -1.05 -4.60
CA TYR A 219 -1.19 -0.48 -3.37
C TYR A 219 -0.44 0.84 -3.58
N PHE A 220 0.20 1.02 -4.74
CA PHE A 220 1.16 2.08 -4.99
C PHE A 220 0.89 2.79 -6.30
N ARG A 221 0.72 4.12 -6.21
CA ARG A 221 0.51 4.98 -7.38
C ARG A 221 1.81 5.24 -8.16
N SER A 222 2.96 5.14 -7.50
CA SER A 222 4.27 5.36 -8.12
C SER A 222 5.34 4.43 -7.55
N LYS A 223 6.44 4.25 -8.30
CA LYS A 223 7.62 3.50 -7.82
C LYS A 223 8.24 4.14 -6.57
N ASP A 224 8.14 5.46 -6.44
CA ASP A 224 8.62 6.20 -5.26
C ASP A 224 7.79 5.89 -4.01
N GLN A 225 6.48 5.65 -4.16
CA GLN A 225 5.66 5.15 -3.05
C GLN A 225 6.01 3.72 -2.68
N VAL A 226 6.38 2.87 -3.66
CA VAL A 226 6.91 1.53 -3.37
C VAL A 226 8.23 1.64 -2.59
N LEU A 227 9.12 2.56 -2.97
CA LEU A 227 10.37 2.83 -2.25
C LEU A 227 10.10 3.27 -0.81
N LEU A 228 9.22 4.25 -0.59
CA LEU A 228 8.87 4.71 0.76
C LEU A 228 8.26 3.57 1.60
N ALA A 229 7.41 2.74 1.01
CA ALA A 229 6.83 1.60 1.71
C ALA A 229 7.89 0.55 2.05
N ALA A 230 8.81 0.25 1.13
CA ALA A 230 9.93 -0.66 1.37
C ALA A 230 10.84 -0.14 2.50
N LEU A 231 11.10 1.17 2.50
CA LEU A 231 11.86 1.84 3.55
C LEU A 231 11.15 1.73 4.90
N ARG A 232 9.84 2.02 4.96
CA ARG A 232 9.04 1.85 6.17
C ARG A 232 9.02 0.41 6.67
N TRP A 233 8.95 -0.56 5.77
CA TRP A 233 8.97 -1.97 6.13
C TRP A 233 10.31 -2.36 6.77
N VAL A 234 11.45 -2.00 6.16
CA VAL A 234 12.76 -2.35 6.72
C VAL A 234 13.04 -1.58 8.02
N SER A 235 12.73 -0.27 8.08
CA SER A 235 12.85 0.52 9.31
C SER A 235 11.89 0.06 10.40
N GLY A 236 10.72 -0.49 10.05
CA GLY A 236 9.77 -1.07 11.00
C GLY A 236 10.33 -2.29 11.72
N ARG A 237 11.03 -3.17 10.98
CA ARG A 237 11.72 -4.34 11.56
C ARG A 237 12.82 -3.94 12.53
N GLN A 238 13.52 -2.84 12.23
CA GLN A 238 14.51 -2.27 13.15
C GLN A 238 13.86 -1.68 14.41
N ALA A 239 12.70 -1.04 14.26
CA ALA A 239 11.93 -0.48 15.38
C ALA A 239 11.48 -1.53 16.40
N GLU A 240 11.21 -2.77 15.96
CA GLU A 240 10.90 -3.87 16.87
C GLU A 240 12.09 -4.23 17.76
N HIS A 241 13.28 -4.24 17.19
CA HIS A 241 14.51 -4.45 17.93
C HIS A 241 14.81 -3.30 18.90
N GLU A 242 14.67 -2.05 18.43
CA GLU A 242 14.77 -0.83 19.25
C GLU A 242 13.80 -0.87 20.45
N ARG A 243 12.53 -1.24 20.21
CA ARG A 243 11.51 -1.37 21.27
C ARG A 243 11.87 -2.46 22.27
N ALA A 244 12.37 -3.60 21.82
CA ALA A 244 12.79 -4.68 22.71
C ALA A 244 13.96 -4.25 23.62
N ILE A 245 14.91 -3.47 23.10
CA ILE A 245 16.04 -2.92 23.87
C ILE A 245 15.55 -2.03 25.01
N LEU A 246 14.53 -1.21 24.78
CA LEU A 246 13.97 -0.30 25.79
C LEU A 246 13.00 -0.99 26.77
N ALA A 247 12.36 -2.10 26.37
CA ALA A 247 11.36 -2.79 27.20
C ALA A 247 11.96 -3.68 28.30
N GLY A 248 13.21 -4.14 28.14
CA GLY A 248 13.90 -4.96 29.14
C GLY A 248 14.40 -4.19 30.37
N GLU A 249 14.90 -4.91 31.37
CA GLU A 249 15.54 -4.32 32.56
C GLU A 249 16.67 -3.34 32.16
N PRO A 250 16.87 -2.26 32.94
CA PRO A 250 17.74 -1.16 32.56
C PRO A 250 19.23 -1.50 32.73
N ASP A 251 19.79 -2.31 31.83
CA ASP A 251 21.24 -2.33 31.57
C ASP A 251 21.57 -1.24 30.54
N HIS A 252 21.78 -0.01 31.02
CA HIS A 252 22.09 1.14 30.17
C HIS A 252 23.36 0.92 29.33
N MET A 253 24.37 0.24 29.87
CA MET A 253 25.60 -0.07 29.14
C MET A 253 25.35 -1.07 28.01
N ALA A 254 24.53 -2.09 28.22
CA ALA A 254 24.13 -3.00 27.15
C ALA A 254 23.35 -2.27 26.06
N ARG A 255 22.42 -1.37 26.43
CA ARG A 255 21.66 -0.58 25.44
C ARG A 255 22.56 0.26 24.54
N VAL A 256 23.59 0.90 25.10
CA VAL A 256 24.58 1.66 24.31
C VAL A 256 25.45 0.74 23.45
N ARG A 257 25.88 -0.42 23.95
CA ARG A 257 26.61 -1.40 23.12
C ARG A 257 25.78 -1.84 21.92
N THR A 258 24.51 -2.17 22.12
CA THR A 258 23.60 -2.54 21.03
C THR A 258 23.39 -1.39 20.04
N LEU A 259 23.28 -0.15 20.52
CA LEU A 259 23.20 1.05 19.68
C LEU A 259 24.42 1.18 18.77
N VAL A 260 25.63 0.98 19.31
CA VAL A 260 26.86 1.01 18.52
C VAL A 260 26.94 -0.14 17.52
N GLU A 261 26.45 -1.33 17.87
CA GLU A 261 26.37 -2.47 16.94
C GLU A 261 25.42 -2.20 15.77
N MET A 262 24.32 -1.47 16.00
CA MET A 262 23.38 -1.07 14.95
C MET A 262 23.94 0.03 14.04
N ALA A 263 24.85 0.86 14.53
CA ALA A 263 25.41 1.99 13.78
C ALA A 263 26.27 1.58 12.57
N VAL A 264 26.86 0.37 12.58
CA VAL A 264 27.71 -0.11 11.49
C VAL A 264 27.00 -1.23 10.73
N PRO A 265 26.74 -1.09 9.40
CA PRO A 265 25.88 -2.01 8.66
C PRO A 265 26.57 -3.34 8.29
N ARG A 266 26.89 -4.16 9.29
CA ARG A 266 27.47 -5.50 9.12
C ARG A 266 26.43 -6.55 8.73
N ARG A 267 25.19 -6.36 9.17
CA ARG A 267 24.04 -7.24 8.86
C ARG A 267 23.41 -6.82 7.54
N GLN A 268 22.96 -7.78 6.74
CA GLN A 268 22.33 -7.51 5.44
C GLN A 268 21.16 -6.53 5.56
N VAL A 269 20.28 -6.72 6.55
CA VAL A 269 19.12 -5.84 6.77
C VAL A 269 19.50 -4.37 6.95
N LEU A 270 20.60 -4.10 7.68
CA LEU A 270 21.11 -2.74 7.88
C LEU A 270 21.70 -2.20 6.57
N ARG A 271 22.44 -3.02 5.82
CA ARG A 271 22.97 -2.61 4.51
C ARG A 271 21.85 -2.22 3.55
N ASP A 272 20.79 -3.03 3.48
CA ASP A 272 19.65 -2.77 2.62
C ASP A 272 18.96 -1.48 3.02
N GLU A 273 18.74 -1.25 4.32
CA GLU A 273 18.17 0.00 4.82
C GLU A 273 19.01 1.23 4.44
N TYR A 274 20.33 1.22 4.66
CA TYR A 274 21.20 2.33 4.26
C TYR A 274 21.19 2.57 2.74
N ARG A 275 21.11 1.51 1.92
CA ARG A 275 20.99 1.65 0.46
C ARG A 275 19.65 2.26 0.05
N LEU A 276 18.55 1.85 0.69
CA LEU A 276 17.24 2.47 0.46
C LEU A 276 17.22 3.95 0.87
N TRP A 277 17.89 4.32 1.96
CA TRP A 277 18.05 5.72 2.35
C TRP A 277 18.80 6.55 1.30
N LEU A 278 19.85 6.00 0.68
CA LEU A 278 20.55 6.66 -0.42
C LEU A 278 19.66 6.90 -1.63
N GLU A 279 18.91 5.88 -2.05
CA GLU A 279 17.92 5.99 -3.12
C GLU A 279 16.85 7.05 -2.79
N MET A 280 16.42 7.08 -1.52
CA MET A 280 15.41 8.02 -1.05
C MET A 280 15.90 9.47 -1.08
N TYR A 281 17.16 9.76 -0.78
CA TYR A 281 17.68 11.13 -0.92
C TYR A 281 17.67 11.63 -2.36
N LEU A 282 17.97 10.76 -3.33
CA LEU A 282 17.92 11.09 -4.74
C LEU A 282 16.49 11.41 -5.19
N VAL A 283 15.52 10.61 -4.79
CA VAL A 283 14.09 10.82 -5.09
C VAL A 283 13.55 12.05 -4.35
N GLY A 284 13.85 12.17 -3.06
CA GLY A 284 13.36 13.21 -2.18
C GLY A 284 13.74 14.62 -2.62
N ARG A 285 14.91 14.81 -3.24
CA ARG A 285 15.35 16.09 -3.82
C ARG A 285 14.31 16.71 -4.76
N HIS A 286 13.50 15.88 -5.42
CA HIS A 286 12.48 16.32 -6.39
C HIS A 286 11.04 16.14 -5.89
N GLN A 287 10.84 15.62 -4.67
CA GLN A 287 9.51 15.31 -4.12
C GLN A 287 9.42 15.68 -2.62
N PRO A 288 9.09 16.94 -2.29
CA PRO A 288 9.06 17.45 -0.91
C PRO A 288 8.15 16.66 0.04
N ALA A 289 7.04 16.11 -0.45
CA ALA A 289 6.13 15.30 0.36
C ALA A 289 6.78 13.98 0.85
N LEU A 290 7.65 13.36 0.03
CA LEU A 290 8.38 12.16 0.46
C LEU A 290 9.46 12.51 1.48
N LEU A 291 10.12 13.68 1.34
CA LEU A 291 11.10 14.15 2.33
C LEU A 291 10.49 14.31 3.72
N GLN A 292 9.26 14.80 3.82
CA GLN A 292 8.56 14.93 5.10
C GLN A 292 8.36 13.57 5.78
N GLU A 293 7.93 12.57 5.02
CA GLU A 293 7.77 11.20 5.54
C GLU A 293 9.10 10.57 5.96
N CYS A 294 10.17 10.89 5.23
CA CYS A 294 11.52 10.45 5.59
C CYS A 294 12.03 11.15 6.85
N ALA A 295 11.75 12.45 7.02
CA ALA A 295 12.09 13.16 8.24
C ALA A 295 11.48 12.48 9.47
N VAL A 296 10.21 12.04 9.38
CA VAL A 296 9.56 11.29 10.47
C VAL A 296 10.30 9.97 10.80
N LEU A 297 10.74 9.22 9.78
CA LEU A 297 11.48 7.97 10.00
C LEU A 297 12.87 8.22 10.61
N SER A 298 13.59 9.23 10.13
CA SER A 298 14.91 9.61 10.65
C SER A 298 14.80 10.16 12.09
N ASP A 299 13.81 11.00 12.35
CA ASP A 299 13.54 11.55 13.69
C ASP A 299 13.21 10.45 14.69
N ARG A 300 12.54 9.37 14.28
CA ARG A 300 12.29 8.20 15.14
C ARG A 300 13.58 7.58 15.64
N TRP A 301 14.54 7.33 14.74
CA TRP A 301 15.85 6.78 15.09
C TRP A 301 16.61 7.73 16.01
N ARG A 302 16.64 9.03 15.70
CA ARG A 302 17.25 10.04 16.58
C ARG A 302 16.62 10.03 17.98
N THR A 303 15.30 9.99 18.06
CA THR A 303 14.56 9.99 19.34
C THR A 303 14.88 8.75 20.16
N PHE A 304 15.04 7.59 19.52
CA PHE A 304 15.52 6.38 20.19
C PHE A 304 16.93 6.56 20.78
N VAL A 305 17.87 7.08 19.99
CA VAL A 305 19.25 7.37 20.45
C VAL A 305 19.24 8.35 21.63
N GLU A 306 18.50 9.45 21.51
CA GLU A 306 18.35 10.45 22.58
C GLU A 306 17.81 9.81 23.87
N ARG A 307 16.78 8.97 23.76
CA ARG A 307 16.17 8.30 24.90
C ARG A 307 17.15 7.37 25.62
N VAL A 308 17.95 6.59 24.88
CA VAL A 308 18.98 5.73 25.48
C VAL A 308 19.98 6.56 26.29
N ILE A 309 20.42 7.70 25.76
CA ILE A 309 21.36 8.61 26.42
C ILE A 309 20.73 9.26 27.65
N ALA A 310 19.51 9.78 27.51
CA ALA A 310 18.79 10.47 28.58
C ALA A 310 18.50 9.54 29.77
N GLU A 311 18.04 8.31 29.51
CA GLU A 311 17.75 7.34 30.56
C GLU A 311 19.03 6.91 31.32
N GLY A 312 20.14 6.65 30.62
CA GLY A 312 21.41 6.32 31.30
C GLY A 312 22.06 7.51 32.01
N THR A 313 21.81 8.74 31.56
CA THR A 313 22.22 9.96 32.27
C THR A 313 21.41 10.14 33.55
N ALA A 314 20.09 9.95 33.49
CA ALA A 314 19.21 10.04 34.65
C ALA A 314 19.54 8.97 35.72
N ALA A 315 20.01 7.81 35.28
CA ALA A 315 20.50 6.75 36.16
C ALA A 315 21.93 6.97 36.71
N GLY A 316 22.61 8.05 36.32
CA GLY A 316 23.99 8.36 36.73
C GLY A 316 25.06 7.47 36.11
N VAL A 317 24.71 6.67 35.10
CA VAL A 317 25.65 5.78 34.39
C VAL A 317 26.50 6.57 33.37
N PHE A 318 25.90 7.59 32.73
CA PHE A 318 26.56 8.42 31.72
C PHE A 318 26.79 9.84 32.22
N HIS A 319 27.90 10.43 31.80
CA HIS A 319 28.30 11.81 32.11
C HIS A 319 28.50 12.57 30.79
N PRO A 320 27.42 12.84 30.04
CA PRO A 320 27.50 13.31 28.67
C PRO A 320 28.13 14.71 28.56
N VAL A 321 28.89 14.94 27.48
CA VAL A 321 29.59 16.21 27.22
C VAL A 321 28.68 17.34 26.75
N ALA A 322 27.42 17.04 26.46
CA ALA A 322 26.40 17.95 25.94
C ALA A 322 24.99 17.37 26.22
N PRO A 323 23.90 18.14 26.00
CA PRO A 323 22.55 17.62 26.12
C PRO A 323 22.30 16.38 25.24
N ALA A 324 21.48 15.44 25.74
CA ALA A 324 21.22 14.16 25.06
C ALA A 324 20.73 14.34 23.61
N ALA A 325 19.85 15.30 23.36
CA ALA A 325 19.33 15.62 22.02
C ALA A 325 20.43 16.08 21.05
N GLU A 326 21.43 16.82 21.54
CA GLU A 326 22.56 17.28 20.73
C GLU A 326 23.52 16.13 20.41
N ILE A 327 23.82 15.29 21.41
CA ILE A 327 24.64 14.10 21.20
C ILE A 327 23.95 13.14 20.21
N ALA A 328 22.64 12.93 20.35
CA ALA A 328 21.88 12.10 19.43
C ALA A 328 22.00 12.58 17.98
N HIS A 329 21.90 13.89 17.74
CA HIS A 329 22.14 14.46 16.41
C HIS A 329 23.55 14.15 15.88
N ARG A 330 24.59 14.36 16.71
CA ARG A 330 25.98 14.10 16.32
C ARG A 330 26.19 12.62 15.97
N LEU A 331 25.64 11.72 16.79
CA LEU A 331 25.75 10.28 16.61
C LEU A 331 25.05 9.81 15.33
N VAL A 332 23.80 10.20 15.10
CA VAL A 332 23.07 9.80 13.88
C VAL A 332 23.81 10.25 12.62
N ASN A 333 24.31 11.49 12.58
CA ASN A 333 25.07 11.99 11.43
C ASN A 333 26.40 11.24 11.23
N LEU A 334 27.08 10.84 12.31
CA LEU A 334 28.28 10.01 12.22
C LEU A 334 27.95 8.61 11.66
N PHE A 335 26.86 8.01 12.14
CA PHE A 335 26.40 6.68 11.72
C PHE A 335 26.05 6.68 10.24
N ASP A 336 25.27 7.67 9.79
CA ASP A 336 24.93 7.88 8.39
C ASP A 336 26.19 8.06 7.53
N GLY A 337 27.13 8.90 7.99
CA GLY A 337 28.40 9.12 7.30
C GLY A 337 29.20 7.83 7.08
N PHE A 338 29.36 6.98 8.10
CA PHE A 338 30.03 5.68 7.94
C PHE A 338 29.17 4.70 7.14
N GLY A 339 27.88 4.59 7.47
CA GLY A 339 26.95 3.64 6.89
C GLY A 339 26.87 3.78 5.37
N PHE A 340 26.61 4.99 4.88
CA PHE A 340 26.54 5.26 3.45
C PHE A 340 27.86 4.94 2.74
N ARG A 341 28.99 5.38 3.28
CA ARG A 341 30.31 5.14 2.67
C ARG A 341 30.65 3.65 2.58
N LEU A 342 30.25 2.86 3.58
CA LEU A 342 30.47 1.42 3.62
C LEU A 342 29.59 0.66 2.63
N VAL A 343 28.30 1.03 2.48
CA VAL A 343 27.38 0.25 1.63
C VAL A 343 27.54 0.47 0.12
N VAL A 344 28.20 1.57 -0.27
CA VAL A 344 28.53 1.89 -1.67
C VAL A 344 30.01 1.69 -2.01
N ASP A 345 30.80 1.10 -1.10
CA ASP A 345 32.24 0.88 -1.26
C ASP A 345 33.03 2.15 -1.66
N TYR A 346 32.54 3.33 -1.28
CA TYR A 346 33.15 4.62 -1.59
C TYR A 346 34.45 4.86 -0.81
N SER A 347 34.64 4.13 0.30
CA SER A 347 35.78 4.29 1.19
C SER A 347 36.51 2.97 1.35
N THR A 348 37.84 3.01 1.36
CA THR A 348 38.69 1.86 1.75
C THR A 348 38.67 1.57 3.25
N THR A 349 37.86 2.32 4.02
CA THR A 349 37.68 2.15 5.47
C THR A 349 37.10 0.77 5.77
N PRO A 350 37.83 -0.12 6.46
CA PRO A 350 37.29 -1.42 6.84
C PRO A 350 36.15 -1.29 7.86
N TYR A 351 35.20 -2.23 7.85
CA TYR A 351 34.11 -2.31 8.83
C TYR A 351 34.61 -2.36 10.29
N GLU A 352 35.80 -2.92 10.52
CA GLU A 352 36.47 -2.97 11.82
C GLU A 352 36.89 -1.57 12.28
N LEU A 353 37.47 -0.79 11.38
CA LEU A 353 37.90 0.57 11.69
C LEU A 353 36.69 1.46 11.95
N ALA A 354 35.66 1.41 11.11
CA ALA A 354 34.42 2.15 11.32
C ALA A 354 33.80 1.82 12.70
N GLY A 355 33.69 0.52 13.04
CA GLY A 355 33.18 0.11 14.35
C GLY A 355 34.00 0.61 15.54
N ARG A 356 35.34 0.61 15.44
CA ARG A 356 36.20 1.16 16.50
C ARG A 356 36.03 2.67 16.64
N LEU A 357 35.96 3.40 15.54
CA LEU A 357 35.78 4.86 15.55
C LEU A 357 34.41 5.24 16.12
N THR A 358 33.36 4.52 15.75
CA THR A 358 32.01 4.69 16.31
C THR A 358 31.99 4.46 17.82
N ARG A 359 32.53 3.32 18.31
CA ARG A 359 32.60 3.03 19.76
C ARG A 359 33.34 4.11 20.53
N ARG A 360 34.51 4.52 20.01
CA ARG A 360 35.33 5.55 20.63
C ARG A 360 34.58 6.88 20.70
N PHE A 361 33.98 7.33 19.61
CA PHE A 361 33.24 8.57 19.59
C PHE A 361 32.04 8.54 20.54
N VAL A 362 31.28 7.44 20.58
CA VAL A 362 30.17 7.29 21.54
C VAL A 362 30.67 7.34 22.98
N ALA A 363 31.74 6.62 23.32
CA ALA A 363 32.31 6.67 24.67
C ALA A 363 32.74 8.09 25.06
N GLU A 364 33.42 8.81 24.15
CA GLU A 364 33.81 10.21 24.33
C GLU A 364 32.59 11.12 24.56
N GLN A 365 31.50 10.97 23.79
CA GLN A 365 30.30 11.79 23.96
C GLN A 365 29.56 11.49 25.29
N LEU A 366 29.61 10.26 25.78
CA LEU A 366 28.92 9.82 27.00
C LEU A 366 29.75 9.96 28.29
N GLY A 367 30.99 10.46 28.20
CA GLY A 367 31.90 10.58 29.34
C GLY A 367 32.35 9.21 29.88
N LEU A 368 32.41 8.19 29.03
CA LEU A 368 32.84 6.85 29.38
C LEU A 368 34.35 6.65 29.15
N PRO A 369 35.03 5.79 29.94
CA PRO A 369 36.42 5.44 29.70
C PRO A 369 36.67 4.88 28.30
N SER A 370 37.86 5.16 27.76
CA SER A 370 38.30 4.56 26.49
C SER A 370 38.31 3.03 26.60
N GLY A 371 37.50 2.35 25.79
CA GLY A 371 37.36 0.89 25.78
C GLY A 371 36.19 0.34 26.60
N ALA A 372 35.32 1.20 27.17
CA ALA A 372 34.11 0.78 27.88
C ALA A 372 33.02 0.19 26.97
N LEU A 373 33.13 0.39 25.64
CA LEU A 373 32.20 -0.04 24.61
C LEU A 373 32.88 -0.96 23.59
#